data_AF-A0A4P7DX67-F1
#
_entry.id   AF-A0A4P7DX67-F1
#
_cell.length_a   1.000
_cell.length_b   1.000
_cell.length_c   1.000
_cell.angle_alpha   90.00
_cell.angle_beta   90.00
_cell.angle_gamma   90.00
#
_symmetry.space_group_name_H-M   'P 1'
#
loop_
_entity.id
_entity.type
_entity.pdbx_description
1 polymer ?
#
loop_
_entity_poly.entity_id
_entity_poly.type
_entity_poly.pdbx_seq_one_letter_code
_entity_poly.pdbx_strand_id
1 'polypeptide(L)'
;MKTYNNPVLEKLPKHLSRYVVEQNYSRYSFIDQAIWRYVMRQNYAYLKDVAYYPYIPGLKIAGLSIERIPDLQLMNDSLKKIGWGAVTVDGFIPPAAFMEFQANYVLVIAADIRQIDHITYTPAPDIIHESSGHAPIIGEPEYAAYLQYFGEIGSKAISSAKDFEVYEAIRNLSILKESEEATEAEIEQATQHLDQVLSNMGEPSEMTLLSRLHWWTVEYGLIGSVDEYKIYGAGLLSSIGESATCLQPDVLKLPYSLDAINYSYDITKPQPQLFVTKDFHKAYEVLDEFAAGMAFKIGGKLGLERAIGSENICTVQYSSGIQVSGRFVPFLDAEELIAVKTDGPTALAFDGKQLDGHGKTYHAEGFSSPVGSLLKQKKPLEDCSLDELALMGIVQDDAATLYFKSGILVNGVVKSLLFKDNKLILISFEHCKVIHEPTGQVLFEPSWGTYDMAVGEEINSVFAGAADKFAYEPEVKVTELKTEKAKAEPQAERLNEIYRLLRSIREGNPQESTLFELYEEVKTSFPEDWLALVELYELTIHFEFNELGVFVKQALEQRVKDNPELEKLVQDGLHLAETQPINLELA
;
A
#
# COMPACT_ATOMS: atom_id res chain seq x y z
N MET A 1 13.30 14.36 -2.11
CA MET A 1 12.37 13.72 -3.05
C MET A 1 12.20 14.61 -4.27
N LYS A 2 12.41 14.07 -5.49
CA LYS A 2 12.05 14.76 -6.74
C LYS A 2 10.53 14.74 -6.91
N THR A 3 9.95 15.87 -7.30
CA THR A 3 8.49 16.01 -7.51
C THR A 3 8.08 15.95 -8.98
N TYR A 4 9.05 15.86 -9.90
CA TYR A 4 8.82 15.70 -11.35
C TYR A 4 7.91 16.77 -11.99
N ASN A 5 7.83 17.98 -11.39
CA ASN A 5 6.87 19.03 -11.75
C ASN A 5 5.40 18.52 -11.74
N ASN A 6 5.09 17.60 -10.82
CA ASN A 6 3.75 17.08 -10.60
C ASN A 6 3.14 17.75 -9.34
N PRO A 7 2.05 18.53 -9.49
CA PRO A 7 1.38 19.21 -8.37
C PRO A 7 0.89 18.28 -7.25
N VAL A 8 0.61 17.01 -7.57
CA VAL A 8 0.23 15.99 -6.58
C VAL A 8 1.40 15.70 -5.65
N LEU A 9 2.58 15.44 -6.24
CA LEU A 9 3.80 15.13 -5.49
C LEU A 9 4.33 16.34 -4.69
N GLU A 10 4.09 17.56 -5.17
CA GLU A 10 4.42 18.79 -4.42
C GLU A 10 3.59 18.95 -3.13
N LYS A 11 2.39 18.39 -3.10
CA LYS A 11 1.49 18.40 -1.93
C LYS A 11 1.62 17.16 -1.06
N LEU A 12 2.44 16.19 -1.45
CA LEU A 12 2.60 14.94 -0.72
C LEU A 12 3.02 15.23 0.74
N PRO A 13 2.35 14.61 1.74
CA PRO A 13 2.75 14.75 3.13
C PRO A 13 4.22 14.41 3.34
N LYS A 14 4.94 15.31 4.05
CA LYS A 14 6.40 15.22 4.18
C LYS A 14 6.87 13.92 4.83
N HIS A 15 6.09 13.32 5.73
CA HIS A 15 6.48 12.06 6.37
C HIS A 15 6.51 10.91 5.38
N LEU A 16 5.74 10.93 4.30
CA LEU A 16 5.78 9.89 3.26
C LEU A 16 7.06 9.93 2.42
N SER A 17 7.72 11.09 2.31
CA SER A 17 8.94 11.22 1.51
C SER A 17 10.10 10.33 1.99
N ARG A 18 10.03 9.79 3.21
CA ARG A 18 11.02 8.84 3.77
C ARG A 18 10.98 7.47 3.09
N TYR A 19 9.85 7.10 2.48
CA TYR A 19 9.71 5.82 1.77
C TYR A 19 10.10 5.94 0.29
N VAL A 20 10.20 7.16 -0.23
CA VAL A 20 10.46 7.41 -1.64
C VAL A 20 11.95 7.36 -1.93
N VAL A 21 12.33 6.51 -2.88
CA VAL A 21 13.68 6.46 -3.45
C VAL A 21 13.70 7.09 -4.84
N GLU A 22 14.84 7.61 -5.27
CA GLU A 22 14.98 8.07 -6.65
C GLU A 22 15.11 6.89 -7.62
N GLN A 23 14.35 6.91 -8.72
CA GLN A 23 14.54 5.96 -9.81
C GLN A 23 15.91 6.18 -10.44
N ASN A 24 16.83 5.24 -10.23
CA ASN A 24 18.10 5.23 -10.94
C ASN A 24 17.93 4.49 -12.27
N TYR A 25 17.38 5.18 -13.27
CA TYR A 25 17.05 4.59 -14.56
C TYR A 25 18.26 3.93 -15.26
N SER A 26 19.47 4.44 -15.02
CA SER A 26 20.71 3.87 -15.58
C SER A 26 21.08 2.49 -15.05
N ARG A 27 20.43 2.01 -13.98
CA ARG A 27 20.59 0.64 -13.46
C ARG A 27 19.89 -0.40 -14.31
N TYR A 28 18.90 -0.03 -15.13
CA TYR A 28 18.23 -0.98 -16.00
C TYR A 28 19.17 -1.37 -17.15
N SER A 29 19.56 -2.64 -17.16
CA SER A 29 20.35 -3.25 -18.22
C SER A 29 19.53 -3.39 -19.51
N PHE A 30 20.20 -3.68 -20.63
CA PHE A 30 19.51 -4.01 -21.88
C PHE A 30 18.74 -5.33 -21.78
N ILE A 31 19.16 -6.23 -20.88
CA ILE A 31 18.42 -7.44 -20.52
C ILE A 31 17.11 -7.06 -19.84
N ASP A 32 17.15 -6.20 -18.81
CA ASP A 32 15.95 -5.67 -18.12
C ASP A 32 14.97 -5.04 -19.13
N GLN A 33 15.48 -4.23 -20.07
CA GLN A 33 14.68 -3.62 -21.13
C GLN A 33 14.06 -4.67 -22.08
N ALA A 34 14.74 -5.79 -22.32
CA ALA A 34 14.21 -6.90 -23.12
C ALA A 34 13.14 -7.70 -22.38
N ILE A 35 13.32 -7.93 -21.08
CA ILE A 35 12.31 -8.56 -20.21
C ILE A 35 11.03 -7.74 -20.23
N TRP A 36 11.12 -6.43 -19.99
CA TRP A 36 9.96 -5.53 -20.07
C TRP A 36 9.25 -5.63 -21.42
N ARG A 37 10.01 -5.52 -22.52
CA ARG A 37 9.46 -5.55 -23.88
C ARG A 37 8.76 -6.86 -24.18
N TYR A 38 9.37 -7.97 -23.83
CA TYR A 38 8.80 -9.29 -24.03
C TYR A 38 7.47 -9.43 -23.29
N VAL A 39 7.44 -9.10 -21.99
CA VAL A 39 6.21 -9.19 -21.17
C VAL A 39 5.13 -8.24 -21.69
N MET A 40 5.48 -6.98 -21.99
CA MET A 40 4.51 -6.00 -22.46
C MET A 40 3.92 -6.35 -23.84
N ARG A 41 4.71 -6.94 -24.74
CA ARG A 41 4.19 -7.40 -26.04
C ARG A 41 3.17 -8.52 -25.87
N GLN A 42 3.45 -9.46 -24.98
CA GLN A 42 2.53 -10.55 -24.68
C GLN A 42 1.26 -10.03 -24.00
N ASN A 43 1.41 -9.20 -22.96
CA ASN A 43 0.31 -8.55 -22.25
C ASN A 43 -0.58 -7.79 -23.24
N TYR A 44 -0.01 -6.95 -24.11
CA TYR A 44 -0.77 -6.20 -25.09
C TYR A 44 -1.52 -7.10 -26.08
N ALA A 45 -0.85 -8.13 -26.63
CA ALA A 45 -1.43 -9.02 -27.62
C ALA A 45 -2.63 -9.82 -27.07
N TYR A 46 -2.57 -10.21 -25.79
CA TYR A 46 -3.60 -10.99 -25.12
C TYR A 46 -4.69 -10.12 -24.48
N LEU A 47 -4.31 -9.11 -23.70
CA LEU A 47 -5.23 -8.32 -22.87
C LEU A 47 -6.13 -7.40 -23.67
N LYS A 48 -5.77 -7.04 -24.91
CA LYS A 48 -6.63 -6.22 -25.78
C LYS A 48 -8.03 -6.80 -25.99
N ASP A 49 -8.17 -8.12 -25.87
CA ASP A 49 -9.42 -8.84 -26.12
C ASP A 49 -10.17 -9.20 -24.81
N VAL A 50 -9.47 -9.30 -23.68
CA VAL A 50 -10.03 -9.82 -22.40
C VAL A 50 -10.02 -8.82 -21.24
N ALA A 51 -9.19 -7.79 -21.28
CA ALA A 51 -9.17 -6.75 -20.26
C ALA A 51 -10.35 -5.78 -20.42
N TYR A 52 -10.68 -5.10 -19.33
CA TYR A 52 -11.67 -4.03 -19.34
C TYR A 52 -11.19 -2.87 -20.22
N TYR A 53 -12.12 -2.26 -20.95
CA TYR A 53 -11.81 -1.36 -22.08
C TYR A 53 -10.83 -0.20 -21.77
N PRO A 54 -10.75 0.38 -20.55
CA PRO A 54 -9.80 1.46 -20.26
C PRO A 54 -8.34 1.00 -20.23
N TYR A 55 -8.07 -0.29 -20.10
CA TYR A 55 -6.70 -0.80 -19.92
C TYR A 55 -5.75 -0.40 -21.06
N ILE A 56 -6.09 -0.73 -22.30
CA ILE A 56 -5.20 -0.51 -23.45
C ILE A 56 -4.95 0.99 -23.70
N PRO A 57 -5.97 1.87 -23.77
CA PRO A 57 -5.75 3.32 -23.82
C PRO A 57 -5.02 3.85 -22.58
N GLY A 58 -5.29 3.24 -21.43
CA GLY A 58 -4.73 3.54 -20.12
C GLY A 58 -3.21 3.42 -20.07
N LEU A 59 -2.62 2.46 -20.79
CA LEU A 59 -1.16 2.31 -20.89
C LEU A 59 -0.49 3.63 -21.32
N LYS A 60 -1.05 4.29 -22.34
CA LYS A 60 -0.56 5.57 -22.87
C LYS A 60 -0.86 6.74 -21.94
N ILE A 61 -2.05 6.74 -21.32
CA ILE A 61 -2.44 7.75 -20.32
C ILE A 61 -1.50 7.71 -19.09
N ALA A 62 -1.05 6.52 -18.71
CA ALA A 62 -0.09 6.31 -17.63
C ALA A 62 1.38 6.62 -18.03
N GLY A 63 1.64 6.97 -19.29
CA GLY A 63 2.98 7.28 -19.79
C GLY A 63 3.85 6.05 -20.03
N LEU A 64 3.25 4.88 -20.26
CA LEU A 64 3.95 3.63 -20.50
C LEU A 64 4.23 3.43 -22.00
N SER A 65 5.18 2.54 -22.28
CA SER A 65 5.48 2.07 -23.63
C SER A 65 5.67 0.55 -23.61
N ILE A 66 5.45 -0.09 -24.76
CA ILE A 66 5.75 -1.52 -24.92
C ILE A 66 7.26 -1.76 -24.98
N GLU A 67 8.01 -0.83 -25.56
CA GLU A 67 9.41 -1.06 -25.94
C GLU A 67 10.45 -0.78 -24.85
N ARG A 68 10.10 0.03 -23.84
CA ARG A 68 11.02 0.48 -22.79
C ARG A 68 10.34 0.51 -21.43
N ILE A 69 11.09 0.15 -20.39
CA ILE A 69 10.75 0.35 -18.98
C ILE A 69 10.38 1.83 -18.78
N PRO A 70 9.33 2.14 -18.00
CA PRO A 70 8.86 3.50 -17.86
C PRO A 70 9.86 4.36 -17.09
N ASP A 71 10.10 5.56 -17.63
CA ASP A 71 10.79 6.64 -16.93
C ASP A 71 9.78 7.39 -16.06
N LEU A 72 10.11 7.58 -14.78
CA LEU A 72 9.19 8.14 -13.80
C LEU A 72 8.85 9.61 -14.08
N GLN A 73 9.70 10.38 -14.76
CA GLN A 73 9.38 11.73 -15.23
C GLN A 73 8.31 11.67 -16.33
N LEU A 74 8.44 10.76 -17.30
CA LEU A 74 7.44 10.57 -18.36
C LEU A 74 6.09 10.08 -17.82
N MET A 75 6.11 9.14 -16.86
CA MET A 75 4.90 8.71 -16.16
C MET A 75 4.23 9.89 -15.47
N ASN A 76 4.97 10.67 -14.67
CA ASN A 76 4.41 11.82 -13.96
C ASN A 76 3.94 12.95 -14.89
N ASP A 77 4.59 13.14 -16.04
CA ASP A 77 4.12 14.07 -17.06
C ASP A 77 2.76 13.68 -17.64
N SER A 78 2.44 12.39 -17.61
CA SER A 78 1.17 11.85 -18.10
C SER A 78 0.12 11.80 -16.98
N LEU A 79 0.46 11.21 -15.82
CA LEU A 79 -0.42 11.09 -14.66
C LEU A 79 -0.88 12.44 -14.11
N LYS A 80 -0.06 13.49 -14.16
CA LYS A 80 -0.48 14.83 -13.70
C LYS A 80 -1.68 15.38 -14.47
N LYS A 81 -1.91 14.92 -15.71
CA LYS A 81 -3.05 15.34 -16.54
C LYS A 81 -4.37 14.76 -16.04
N ILE A 82 -4.33 13.65 -15.31
CA ILE A 82 -5.49 13.00 -14.68
C ILE A 82 -5.52 13.20 -13.16
N GLY A 83 -4.67 14.05 -12.61
CA GLY A 83 -4.64 14.37 -11.18
C GLY A 83 -3.95 13.32 -10.30
N TRP A 84 -3.10 12.48 -10.88
CA TRP A 84 -2.31 11.47 -10.16
C TRP A 84 -0.80 11.72 -10.26
N GLY A 85 -0.04 11.08 -9.39
CA GLY A 85 1.41 10.99 -9.48
C GLY A 85 1.92 9.58 -9.21
N ALA A 86 3.21 9.36 -9.47
CA ALA A 86 3.88 8.11 -9.14
C ALA A 86 5.21 8.39 -8.45
N VAL A 87 5.56 7.57 -7.47
CA VAL A 87 6.85 7.57 -6.78
C VAL A 87 7.45 6.17 -6.80
N THR A 88 8.78 6.10 -6.75
CA THR A 88 9.47 4.82 -6.58
C THR A 88 9.78 4.54 -5.11
N VAL A 89 9.69 3.29 -4.70
CA VAL A 89 10.06 2.80 -3.36
C VAL A 89 11.04 1.63 -3.47
N ASP A 90 11.82 1.39 -2.41
CA ASP A 90 12.74 0.26 -2.30
C ASP A 90 12.00 -0.93 -1.69
N GLY A 91 11.35 -1.72 -2.54
CA GLY A 91 10.57 -2.89 -2.13
C GLY A 91 9.40 -2.57 -1.19
N PHE A 92 9.32 -3.30 -0.08
CA PHE A 92 8.18 -3.29 0.84
C PHE A 92 8.15 -2.05 1.74
N ILE A 93 7.05 -1.29 1.67
CA ILE A 93 6.73 -0.22 2.60
C ILE A 93 5.60 -0.66 3.56
N PRO A 94 5.50 -0.08 4.76
CA PRO A 94 4.41 -0.42 5.68
C PRO A 94 3.03 -0.24 5.02
N PRO A 95 2.07 -1.16 5.21
CA PRO A 95 0.76 -1.09 4.55
C PRO A 95 0.03 0.24 4.77
N ALA A 96 0.11 0.81 5.97
CA ALA A 96 -0.49 2.11 6.26
C ALA A 96 0.12 3.25 5.43
N ALA A 97 1.42 3.19 5.13
CA ALA A 97 2.09 4.18 4.28
C ALA A 97 1.68 4.00 2.81
N PHE A 98 1.61 2.75 2.33
CA PHE A 98 1.12 2.42 0.99
C PHE A 98 -0.30 2.96 0.75
N MET A 99 -1.22 2.70 1.68
CA MET A 99 -2.59 3.23 1.61
C MET A 99 -2.62 4.76 1.65
N GLU A 100 -1.77 5.39 2.45
CA GLU A 100 -1.71 6.86 2.52
C GLU A 100 -1.18 7.51 1.23
N PHE A 101 -0.29 6.84 0.48
CA PHE A 101 0.08 7.31 -0.86
C PHE A 101 -1.14 7.32 -1.80
N GLN A 102 -1.93 6.24 -1.82
CA GLN A 102 -3.14 6.16 -2.62
C GLN A 102 -4.18 7.21 -2.21
N ALA A 103 -4.34 7.46 -0.90
CA ALA A 103 -5.20 8.52 -0.37
C ALA A 103 -4.84 9.91 -0.92
N ASN A 104 -3.56 10.10 -1.26
CA ASN A 104 -3.02 11.34 -1.82
C ASN A 104 -2.86 11.29 -3.35
N TYR A 105 -3.55 10.38 -4.04
CA TYR A 105 -3.49 10.22 -5.51
C TYR A 105 -2.08 9.87 -6.03
N VAL A 106 -1.31 9.13 -5.24
CA VAL A 106 0.05 8.71 -5.60
C VAL A 106 0.14 7.19 -5.70
N LEU A 107 0.57 6.72 -6.86
CA LEU A 107 0.99 5.35 -7.07
C LEU A 107 2.39 5.10 -6.51
N VAL A 108 2.53 3.95 -5.87
CA VAL A 108 3.81 3.44 -5.38
C VAL A 108 4.32 2.41 -6.37
N ILE A 109 5.49 2.63 -6.94
CA ILE A 109 6.10 1.76 -7.94
C ILE A 109 7.37 1.14 -7.35
N ALA A 110 7.47 -0.19 -7.36
CA ALA A 110 8.72 -0.87 -7.04
C ALA A 110 9.78 -0.50 -8.10
N ALA A 111 10.98 -0.12 -7.65
CA ALA A 111 12.04 0.30 -8.57
C ALA A 111 12.68 -0.87 -9.33
N ASP A 112 12.65 -2.08 -8.79
CA ASP A 112 13.27 -3.24 -9.40
C ASP A 112 12.37 -3.94 -10.41
N ILE A 113 12.98 -4.72 -11.29
CA ILE A 113 12.34 -5.54 -12.31
C ILE A 113 12.73 -7.00 -12.07
N ARG A 114 11.80 -7.93 -12.28
CA ARG A 114 12.03 -9.37 -12.17
C ARG A 114 13.15 -9.86 -13.11
N GLN A 115 13.78 -10.98 -12.72
CA GLN A 115 14.80 -11.66 -13.52
C GLN A 115 14.19 -12.53 -14.62
N ILE A 116 15.01 -12.90 -15.60
CA ILE A 116 14.61 -13.74 -16.75
C ILE A 116 14.02 -15.10 -16.30
N ASP A 117 14.55 -15.69 -15.24
CA ASP A 117 14.09 -16.99 -14.71
C ASP A 117 12.74 -16.90 -13.99
N HIS A 118 12.29 -15.70 -13.65
CA HIS A 118 11.03 -15.42 -12.93
C HIS A 118 10.02 -14.64 -13.78
N ILE A 119 10.15 -14.66 -15.12
CA ILE A 119 9.27 -13.88 -16.03
C ILE A 119 7.78 -14.18 -15.79
N THR A 120 7.41 -15.44 -15.61
CA THR A 120 6.00 -15.85 -15.47
C THR A 120 5.36 -15.39 -14.17
N TYR A 121 6.13 -15.25 -13.10
CA TYR A 121 5.65 -14.88 -11.78
C TYR A 121 6.81 -14.51 -10.85
N THR A 122 6.66 -13.42 -10.10
CA THR A 122 7.53 -13.07 -8.98
C THR A 122 6.68 -12.89 -7.72
N PRO A 123 7.08 -13.44 -6.56
CA PRO A 123 6.37 -13.24 -5.31
C PRO A 123 6.50 -11.81 -4.75
N ALA A 124 7.50 -11.05 -5.18
CA ALA A 124 7.67 -9.65 -4.81
C ALA A 124 7.17 -8.73 -5.93
N PRO A 125 6.41 -7.65 -5.61
CA PRO A 125 5.99 -6.66 -6.60
C PRO A 125 7.18 -6.01 -7.30
N ASP A 126 7.10 -5.90 -8.63
CA ASP A 126 8.14 -5.31 -9.48
C ASP A 126 7.57 -4.19 -10.35
N ILE A 127 8.44 -3.47 -11.06
CA ILE A 127 8.03 -2.34 -11.89
C ILE A 127 7.03 -2.74 -12.98
N ILE A 128 7.06 -3.98 -13.47
CA ILE A 128 6.07 -4.50 -14.43
C ILE A 128 4.71 -4.59 -13.75
N HIS A 129 4.61 -5.28 -12.62
CA HIS A 129 3.35 -5.40 -11.88
C HIS A 129 2.74 -4.03 -11.55
N GLU A 130 3.54 -3.17 -10.93
CA GLU A 130 3.07 -1.87 -10.45
C GLU A 130 2.71 -0.92 -11.59
N SER A 131 3.56 -0.86 -12.62
CA SER A 131 3.35 0.08 -13.72
C SER A 131 2.32 -0.43 -14.72
N SER A 132 2.43 -1.68 -15.20
CA SER A 132 1.53 -2.20 -16.24
C SER A 132 0.24 -2.81 -15.70
N GLY A 133 0.20 -3.19 -14.43
CA GLY A 133 -1.01 -3.72 -13.78
C GLY A 133 -1.91 -2.61 -13.27
N HIS A 134 -1.42 -1.79 -12.34
CA HIS A 134 -2.23 -0.79 -11.63
C HIS A 134 -2.44 0.50 -12.42
N ALA A 135 -1.36 1.10 -12.94
CA ALA A 135 -1.42 2.45 -13.51
C ALA A 135 -2.40 2.66 -14.69
N PRO A 136 -2.62 1.70 -15.61
CA PRO A 136 -3.45 1.93 -16.79
C PRO A 136 -4.92 2.19 -16.45
N ILE A 137 -5.48 1.46 -15.47
CA ILE A 137 -6.91 1.54 -15.13
C ILE A 137 -7.25 2.86 -14.42
N ILE A 138 -6.27 3.55 -13.81
CA ILE A 138 -6.47 4.86 -13.15
C ILE A 138 -6.95 5.95 -14.13
N GLY A 139 -6.76 5.75 -15.43
CA GLY A 139 -7.38 6.60 -16.45
C GLY A 139 -8.92 6.62 -16.40
N GLU A 140 -9.57 5.62 -15.79
CA GLU A 140 -11.02 5.56 -15.55
C GLU A 140 -11.40 6.30 -14.26
N PRO A 141 -12.12 7.43 -14.32
CA PRO A 141 -12.39 8.27 -13.15
C PRO A 141 -13.09 7.56 -11.98
N GLU A 142 -14.01 6.64 -12.26
CA GLU A 142 -14.70 5.90 -11.20
C GLU A 142 -13.76 4.95 -10.45
N TYR A 143 -12.85 4.27 -11.17
CA TYR A 143 -11.83 3.44 -10.55
C TYR A 143 -10.81 4.28 -9.77
N ALA A 144 -10.38 5.42 -10.32
CA ALA A 144 -9.48 6.33 -9.62
C ALA A 144 -10.09 6.82 -8.29
N ALA A 145 -11.37 7.21 -8.30
CA ALA A 145 -12.07 7.60 -7.07
C ALA A 145 -12.19 6.43 -6.07
N TYR A 146 -12.48 5.22 -6.58
CA TYR A 146 -12.51 4.00 -5.78
C TYR A 146 -11.16 3.71 -5.10
N LEU A 147 -10.07 3.71 -5.87
CA LEU A 147 -8.71 3.45 -5.37
C LEU A 147 -8.28 4.51 -4.36
N GLN A 148 -8.59 5.78 -4.60
CA GLN A 148 -8.25 6.84 -3.65
C GLN A 148 -9.05 6.70 -2.34
N TYR A 149 -10.35 6.38 -2.41
CA TYR A 149 -11.15 6.12 -1.21
C TYR A 149 -10.64 4.91 -0.45
N PHE A 150 -10.19 3.87 -1.16
CA PHE A 150 -9.51 2.71 -0.59
C PHE A 150 -8.29 3.12 0.24
N GLY A 151 -7.44 3.98 -0.32
CA GLY A 151 -6.30 4.56 0.38
C GLY A 151 -6.71 5.38 1.61
N GLU A 152 -7.74 6.20 1.52
CA GLU A 152 -8.22 7.01 2.65
C GLU A 152 -8.64 6.16 3.84
N ILE A 153 -9.47 5.13 3.61
CA ILE A 153 -9.93 4.27 4.69
C ILE A 153 -8.80 3.34 5.18
N GLY A 154 -7.95 2.86 4.27
CA GLY A 154 -6.81 2.01 4.61
C GLY A 154 -5.76 2.73 5.45
N SER A 155 -5.56 4.02 5.22
CA SER A 155 -4.66 4.85 6.05
C SER A 155 -5.15 5.02 7.50
N LYS A 156 -6.44 4.72 7.77
CA LYS A 156 -7.10 4.82 9.08
C LYS A 156 -7.41 3.46 9.71
N ALA A 157 -7.37 2.38 8.94
CA ALA A 157 -7.71 1.04 9.39
C ALA A 157 -6.78 0.57 10.51
N ILE A 158 -7.35 0.07 11.61
CA ILE A 158 -6.56 -0.42 12.74
C ILE A 158 -6.05 -1.83 12.43
N SER A 159 -4.73 -2.00 12.47
CA SER A 159 -4.06 -3.29 12.44
C SER A 159 -3.96 -3.88 13.84
N SER A 160 -3.99 -5.20 13.96
CA SER A 160 -3.62 -5.91 15.17
C SER A 160 -2.10 -5.95 15.33
N ALA A 161 -1.61 -6.26 16.53
CA ALA A 161 -0.19 -6.52 16.75
C ALA A 161 0.32 -7.70 15.89
N LYS A 162 -0.53 -8.71 15.68
CA LYS A 162 -0.26 -9.89 14.85
C LYS A 162 -0.06 -9.55 13.37
N ASP A 163 -0.80 -8.58 12.84
CA ASP A 163 -0.62 -8.17 11.43
C ASP A 163 0.79 -7.60 11.19
N PHE A 164 1.35 -6.91 12.18
CA PHE A 164 2.71 -6.39 12.10
C PHE A 164 3.76 -7.52 12.11
N GLU A 165 3.55 -8.56 12.94
CA GLU A 165 4.39 -9.76 12.93
C GLU A 165 4.37 -10.45 11.55
N VAL A 166 3.19 -10.58 10.94
CA VAL A 166 3.06 -11.15 9.57
C VAL A 166 3.81 -10.30 8.56
N TYR A 167 3.61 -8.98 8.59
CA TYR A 167 4.29 -8.06 7.68
C TYR A 167 5.82 -8.21 7.78
N GLU A 168 6.38 -8.20 8.99
CA GLU A 168 7.83 -8.37 9.18
C GLU A 168 8.32 -9.76 8.74
N ALA A 169 7.54 -10.81 8.97
CA ALA A 169 7.88 -12.16 8.51
C ALA A 169 7.90 -12.27 6.97
N ILE A 170 6.89 -11.72 6.29
CA ILE A 170 6.84 -11.65 4.81
C ILE A 170 8.00 -10.83 4.26
N ARG A 171 8.27 -9.67 4.87
CA ARG A 171 9.37 -8.79 4.48
C ARG A 171 10.71 -9.50 4.60
N ASN A 172 10.97 -10.16 5.73
CA ASN A 172 12.20 -10.91 5.95
C ASN A 172 12.37 -12.06 4.94
N LEU A 173 11.32 -12.86 4.72
CA LEU A 173 11.35 -13.95 3.73
C LEU A 173 11.62 -13.42 2.32
N SER A 174 11.01 -12.31 1.94
CA SER A 174 11.20 -11.71 0.62
C SER A 174 12.64 -11.20 0.43
N ILE A 175 13.21 -10.54 1.43
CA ILE A 175 14.62 -10.09 1.40
C ILE A 175 15.56 -11.28 1.23
N LEU A 176 15.31 -12.39 1.94
CA LEU A 176 16.15 -13.59 1.84
C LEU A 176 16.02 -14.27 0.48
N LYS A 177 14.82 -14.35 -0.10
CA LYS A 177 14.60 -14.96 -1.43
C LYS A 177 15.27 -14.19 -2.56
N GLU A 178 15.39 -12.87 -2.43
CA GLU A 178 16.04 -12.01 -3.44
C GLU A 178 17.55 -11.80 -3.18
N SER A 179 18.08 -12.32 -2.07
CA SER A 179 19.50 -12.20 -1.73
C SER A 179 20.31 -13.32 -2.40
N GLU A 180 21.33 -12.94 -3.18
CA GLU A 180 22.29 -13.88 -3.75
C GLU A 180 23.16 -14.58 -2.69
N GLU A 181 23.25 -14.01 -1.48
CA GLU A 181 24.04 -14.54 -0.37
C GLU A 181 23.25 -15.44 0.58
N ALA A 182 21.91 -15.45 0.48
CA ALA A 182 21.08 -16.22 1.39
C ALA A 182 21.17 -17.72 1.11
N THR A 183 21.29 -18.51 2.17
CA THR A 183 21.31 -19.96 2.09
C THR A 183 19.91 -20.54 2.04
N GLU A 184 19.74 -21.72 1.40
CA GLU A 184 18.46 -22.45 1.42
C GLU A 184 17.93 -22.69 2.84
N ALA A 185 18.82 -22.90 3.81
CA ALA A 185 18.46 -23.08 5.21
C ALA A 185 17.86 -21.82 5.85
N GLU A 186 18.36 -20.63 5.51
CA GLU A 186 17.82 -19.35 5.99
C GLU A 186 16.44 -19.07 5.38
N ILE A 187 16.26 -19.36 4.09
CA ILE A 187 14.97 -19.23 3.40
C ILE A 187 13.94 -20.20 4.01
N GLU A 188 14.33 -21.44 4.27
CA GLU A 188 13.47 -22.44 4.92
C GLU A 188 13.08 -22.01 6.34
N GLN A 189 14.03 -21.50 7.13
CA GLN A 189 13.76 -21.00 8.48
C GLN A 189 12.79 -19.81 8.47
N ALA A 190 12.99 -18.86 7.55
CA ALA A 190 12.09 -17.72 7.40
C ALA A 190 10.69 -18.14 6.92
N THR A 191 10.61 -19.16 6.05
CA THR A 191 9.34 -19.74 5.59
C THR A 191 8.59 -20.39 6.76
N GLN A 192 9.27 -21.21 7.56
CA GLN A 192 8.68 -21.83 8.74
C GLN A 192 8.23 -20.80 9.78
N HIS A 193 8.99 -19.72 9.94
CA HIS A 193 8.59 -18.61 10.82
C HIS A 193 7.29 -17.95 10.32
N LEU A 194 7.20 -17.65 9.02
CA LEU A 194 5.98 -17.10 8.42
C LEU A 194 4.77 -18.01 8.64
N ASP A 195 4.92 -19.32 8.40
CA ASP A 195 3.85 -20.30 8.61
C ASP A 195 3.37 -20.34 10.06
N GLN A 196 4.29 -20.26 11.02
CA GLN A 196 3.96 -20.20 12.44
C GLN A 196 3.15 -18.95 12.79
N VAL A 197 3.55 -17.78 12.28
CA VAL A 197 2.83 -16.52 12.53
C VAL A 197 1.42 -16.59 11.92
N LEU A 198 1.29 -17.06 10.68
CA LEU A 198 0.01 -17.19 9.98
C LEU A 198 -0.95 -18.17 10.67
N SER A 199 -0.43 -19.24 11.28
CA SER A 199 -1.25 -20.24 11.98
C SER A 199 -1.94 -19.73 13.26
N ASN A 200 -1.54 -18.56 13.77
CA ASN A 200 -1.98 -18.05 15.07
C ASN A 200 -2.46 -16.58 15.00
N MET A 201 -3.18 -16.21 13.94
CA MET A 201 -3.65 -14.84 13.71
C MET A 201 -4.83 -14.41 14.59
N GLY A 202 -5.67 -15.34 15.04
CA GLY A 202 -6.90 -15.02 15.76
C GLY A 202 -7.96 -14.39 14.84
N GLU A 203 -8.80 -13.52 15.42
CA GLU A 203 -9.80 -12.77 14.66
C GLU A 203 -9.13 -11.71 13.75
N PRO A 204 -9.59 -11.56 12.50
CA PRO A 204 -9.00 -10.61 11.57
C PRO A 204 -9.22 -9.16 12.01
N SER A 205 -8.18 -8.34 11.92
CA SER A 205 -8.27 -6.89 12.13
C SER A 205 -9.02 -6.20 10.99
N GLU A 206 -9.32 -4.90 11.17
CA GLU A 206 -9.87 -4.08 10.08
C GLU A 206 -8.95 -4.05 8.87
N MET A 207 -7.64 -3.91 9.09
CA MET A 207 -6.65 -3.92 8.01
C MET A 207 -6.64 -5.25 7.26
N THR A 208 -6.75 -6.38 7.96
CA THR A 208 -6.80 -7.72 7.35
C THR A 208 -8.09 -7.96 6.58
N LEU A 209 -9.24 -7.46 7.06
CA LEU A 209 -10.50 -7.54 6.30
C LEU A 209 -10.46 -6.63 5.07
N LEU A 210 -9.90 -5.44 5.22
CA LEU A 210 -9.73 -4.48 4.12
C LEU A 210 -8.77 -5.03 3.05
N SER A 211 -7.68 -5.69 3.43
CA SER A 211 -6.75 -6.30 2.48
C SER A 211 -7.40 -7.40 1.64
N ARG A 212 -8.39 -8.14 2.18
CA ARG A 212 -9.19 -9.09 1.40
C ARG A 212 -10.02 -8.37 0.34
N LEU A 213 -10.67 -7.25 0.69
CA LEU A 213 -11.39 -6.45 -0.31
C LEU A 213 -10.44 -5.95 -1.40
N HIS A 214 -9.24 -5.47 -1.03
CA HIS A 214 -8.23 -5.00 -1.98
C HIS A 214 -7.79 -6.13 -2.91
N TRP A 215 -7.51 -7.31 -2.35
CA TRP A 215 -7.10 -8.48 -3.10
C TRP A 215 -8.15 -8.90 -4.13
N TRP A 216 -9.42 -9.01 -3.71
CA TRP A 216 -10.50 -9.45 -4.59
C TRP A 216 -11.01 -8.37 -5.55
N THR A 217 -10.42 -7.17 -5.53
CA THR A 217 -10.76 -6.07 -6.43
C THR A 217 -9.55 -5.53 -7.17
N VAL A 218 -8.74 -4.71 -6.51
CA VAL A 218 -7.58 -4.04 -7.07
C VAL A 218 -6.56 -5.04 -7.64
N GLU A 219 -6.34 -6.19 -7.00
CA GLU A 219 -5.37 -7.20 -7.48
C GLU A 219 -5.98 -8.24 -8.43
N TYR A 220 -7.12 -8.84 -8.05
CA TYR A 220 -7.71 -10.00 -8.73
C TYR A 220 -9.19 -9.78 -9.12
N GLY A 221 -9.61 -8.53 -9.29
CA GLY A 221 -10.97 -8.18 -9.63
C GLY A 221 -11.34 -8.38 -11.09
N LEU A 222 -12.60 -8.77 -11.29
CA LEU A 222 -13.28 -8.85 -12.58
C LEU A 222 -14.46 -7.88 -12.62
N ILE A 223 -14.83 -7.41 -13.81
CA ILE A 223 -15.93 -6.44 -14.00
C ILE A 223 -16.93 -6.90 -15.06
N GLY A 224 -18.23 -6.73 -14.80
CA GLY A 224 -19.33 -7.17 -15.65
C GLY A 224 -20.35 -8.03 -14.89
N SER A 225 -20.69 -9.19 -15.44
CA SER A 225 -21.55 -10.19 -14.82
C SER A 225 -20.82 -11.51 -14.65
N VAL A 226 -21.31 -12.41 -13.79
CA VAL A 226 -20.66 -13.72 -13.57
C VAL A 226 -20.59 -14.59 -14.83
N ASP A 227 -21.48 -14.35 -15.79
CA ASP A 227 -21.52 -15.06 -17.08
C ASP A 227 -20.73 -14.33 -18.18
N GLU A 228 -20.53 -13.01 -18.05
CA GLU A 228 -19.84 -12.16 -19.03
C GLU A 228 -19.05 -11.07 -18.30
N TYR A 229 -17.73 -11.25 -18.21
CA TYR A 229 -16.83 -10.39 -17.44
C TYR A 229 -15.54 -10.07 -18.18
N LYS A 230 -14.84 -9.03 -17.70
CA LYS A 230 -13.53 -8.58 -18.15
C LYS A 230 -12.57 -8.43 -16.98
N ILE A 231 -11.28 -8.46 -17.26
CA ILE A 231 -10.21 -8.35 -16.26
C ILE A 231 -9.92 -6.87 -15.97
N TYR A 232 -9.83 -6.48 -14.69
CA TYR A 232 -9.29 -5.18 -14.29
C TYR A 232 -8.28 -5.23 -13.13
N GLY A 233 -8.19 -6.35 -12.41
CA GLY A 233 -7.24 -6.52 -11.31
C GLY A 233 -5.78 -6.56 -11.80
N ALA A 234 -4.90 -5.84 -11.12
CA ALA A 234 -3.51 -5.64 -11.54
C ALA A 234 -2.66 -6.92 -11.54
N GLY A 235 -2.87 -7.83 -10.58
CA GLY A 235 -2.23 -9.14 -10.55
C GLY A 235 -2.53 -9.93 -11.82
N LEU A 236 -3.79 -9.92 -12.26
CA LEU A 236 -4.19 -10.54 -13.52
C LEU A 236 -3.60 -9.78 -14.73
N LEU A 237 -3.70 -8.45 -14.77
CA LEU A 237 -3.22 -7.62 -15.88
C LEU A 237 -1.69 -7.64 -16.07
N SER A 238 -0.93 -8.06 -15.08
CA SER A 238 0.53 -8.14 -15.13
C SER A 238 1.08 -9.56 -15.30
N SER A 239 0.20 -10.57 -15.34
CA SER A 239 0.55 -12.00 -15.39
C SER A 239 -0.30 -12.73 -16.43
N ILE A 240 0.30 -13.11 -17.56
CA ILE A 240 -0.42 -13.81 -18.64
C ILE A 240 -0.86 -15.20 -18.20
N GLY A 241 -0.03 -15.88 -17.40
CA GLY A 241 -0.35 -17.18 -16.83
C GLY A 241 -1.64 -17.12 -16.01
N GLU A 242 -1.72 -16.16 -15.10
CA GLU A 242 -2.91 -15.99 -14.25
C GLU A 242 -4.09 -15.42 -15.01
N SER A 243 -3.88 -14.46 -15.92
CA SER A 243 -4.91 -13.95 -16.83
C SER A 243 -5.58 -15.05 -17.66
N ALA A 244 -4.81 -16.02 -18.18
CA ALA A 244 -5.39 -17.11 -18.97
C ALA A 244 -6.08 -18.16 -18.08
N THR A 245 -5.53 -18.41 -16.89
CA THR A 245 -6.08 -19.38 -15.93
C THR A 245 -7.37 -18.85 -15.28
N CYS A 246 -7.43 -17.54 -15.02
CA CYS A 246 -8.60 -16.93 -14.37
C CYS A 246 -9.86 -17.01 -15.22
N LEU A 247 -9.74 -17.12 -16.54
CA LEU A 247 -10.88 -17.26 -17.46
C LEU A 247 -11.34 -18.71 -17.64
N GLN A 248 -10.66 -19.69 -17.03
CA GLN A 248 -11.05 -21.08 -17.14
C GLN A 248 -12.33 -21.38 -16.32
N PRO A 249 -13.18 -22.33 -16.77
CA PRO A 249 -14.45 -22.64 -16.12
C PRO A 249 -14.34 -23.25 -14.71
N ASP A 250 -13.18 -23.80 -14.36
CA ASP A 250 -12.90 -24.43 -13.07
C ASP A 250 -12.59 -23.42 -11.95
N VAL A 251 -12.23 -22.18 -12.30
CA VAL A 251 -12.09 -21.08 -11.34
C VAL A 251 -13.47 -20.47 -11.07
N LEU A 252 -13.93 -20.50 -9.83
CA LEU A 252 -15.27 -20.03 -9.46
C LEU A 252 -15.40 -18.50 -9.60
N LYS A 253 -16.51 -18.03 -10.18
CA LYS A 253 -16.83 -16.60 -10.31
C LYS A 253 -18.00 -16.23 -9.42
N LEU A 254 -17.76 -15.32 -8.47
CA LEU A 254 -18.75 -14.89 -7.48
C LEU A 254 -19.14 -13.43 -7.70
N PRO A 255 -20.39 -13.03 -7.43
CA PRO A 255 -20.74 -11.61 -7.43
C PRO A 255 -20.02 -10.88 -6.29
N TYR A 256 -19.44 -9.71 -6.60
CA TYR A 256 -18.77 -8.90 -5.58
C TYR A 256 -19.77 -8.27 -4.60
N SER A 257 -19.54 -8.48 -3.31
CA SER A 257 -20.31 -7.93 -2.20
C SER A 257 -19.44 -7.88 -0.94
N LEU A 258 -19.96 -7.34 0.17
CA LEU A 258 -19.25 -7.31 1.45
C LEU A 258 -18.83 -8.71 1.93
N ASP A 259 -19.50 -9.77 1.48
CA ASP A 259 -19.13 -11.16 1.80
C ASP A 259 -17.70 -11.52 1.38
N ALA A 260 -17.09 -10.78 0.44
CA ALA A 260 -15.69 -10.96 0.04
C ALA A 260 -14.70 -10.86 1.23
N ILE A 261 -15.06 -10.16 2.32
CA ILE A 261 -14.23 -10.13 3.53
C ILE A 261 -14.08 -11.50 4.21
N ASN A 262 -14.97 -12.46 3.92
CA ASN A 262 -14.92 -13.81 4.50
C ASN A 262 -13.97 -14.75 3.73
N TYR A 263 -13.40 -14.29 2.61
CA TYR A 263 -12.51 -15.08 1.76
C TYR A 263 -11.07 -14.62 1.97
N SER A 264 -10.29 -15.41 2.71
CA SER A 264 -8.83 -15.23 2.78
C SER A 264 -8.17 -15.64 1.47
N TYR A 265 -6.95 -15.14 1.22
CA TYR A 265 -6.17 -15.45 0.02
C TYR A 265 -4.77 -15.97 0.39
N ASP A 266 -4.17 -16.71 -0.54
CA ASP A 266 -2.79 -17.17 -0.48
C ASP A 266 -2.07 -16.62 -1.70
N ILE A 267 -1.08 -15.75 -1.46
CA ILE A 267 -0.31 -15.09 -2.52
C ILE A 267 0.56 -16.08 -3.29
N THR A 268 0.80 -17.29 -2.78
CA THR A 268 1.73 -18.26 -3.37
C THR A 268 1.04 -19.30 -4.26
N LYS A 269 -0.30 -19.24 -4.37
CA LYS A 269 -1.11 -20.24 -5.07
C LYS A 269 -2.06 -19.60 -6.08
N PRO A 270 -2.46 -20.33 -7.13
CA PRO A 270 -3.56 -19.90 -8.00
C PRO A 270 -4.84 -19.63 -7.20
N GLN A 271 -5.56 -18.59 -7.59
CA GLN A 271 -6.76 -18.15 -6.86
C GLN A 271 -7.93 -19.12 -7.11
N PRO A 272 -8.53 -19.72 -6.06
CA PRO A 272 -9.59 -20.72 -6.24
C PRO A 272 -10.93 -20.12 -6.70
N GLN A 273 -11.12 -18.83 -6.43
CA GLN A 273 -12.28 -18.05 -6.83
C GLN A 273 -11.88 -16.61 -7.13
N LEU A 274 -12.73 -15.92 -7.87
CA LEU A 274 -12.61 -14.50 -8.18
C LEU A 274 -13.97 -13.81 -8.06
N PHE A 275 -13.94 -12.50 -7.83
CA PHE A 275 -15.15 -11.70 -7.67
C PHE A 275 -15.38 -10.79 -8.87
N VAL A 276 -16.63 -10.75 -9.32
CA VAL A 276 -17.10 -9.92 -10.42
C VAL A 276 -17.92 -8.76 -9.85
N THR A 277 -17.38 -7.55 -9.93
CA THR A 277 -18.16 -6.33 -9.67
C THR A 277 -18.95 -5.95 -10.91
N LYS A 278 -20.14 -5.39 -10.72
CA LYS A 278 -20.96 -4.93 -11.85
C LYS A 278 -20.30 -3.77 -12.60
N ASP A 279 -19.85 -2.80 -11.82
CA ASP A 279 -19.25 -1.54 -12.22
C ASP A 279 -18.41 -1.02 -11.03
N PHE A 280 -17.67 0.07 -11.22
CA PHE A 280 -16.86 0.66 -10.14
C PHE A 280 -17.71 1.38 -9.09
N HIS A 281 -18.91 1.87 -9.46
CA HIS A 281 -19.90 2.34 -8.49
C HIS A 281 -20.26 1.25 -7.48
N LYS A 282 -20.51 0.01 -7.94
CA LYS A 282 -20.79 -1.11 -7.03
C LYS A 282 -19.59 -1.45 -6.14
N ALA A 283 -18.38 -1.39 -6.69
CA ALA A 283 -17.17 -1.62 -5.89
C ALA A 283 -17.04 -0.56 -4.78
N TYR A 284 -17.30 0.70 -5.11
CA TYR A 284 -17.33 1.81 -4.16
C TYR A 284 -18.40 1.64 -3.07
N GLU A 285 -19.64 1.26 -3.43
CA GLU A 285 -20.71 1.01 -2.47
C GLU A 285 -20.32 -0.04 -1.42
N VAL A 286 -19.71 -1.15 -1.85
CA VAL A 286 -19.28 -2.24 -0.95
C VAL A 286 -18.19 -1.75 -0.01
N LEU A 287 -17.26 -0.94 -0.53
CA LEU A 287 -16.20 -0.34 0.28
C LEU A 287 -16.75 0.66 1.30
N ASP A 288 -17.75 1.46 0.91
CA ASP A 288 -18.43 2.41 1.80
C ASP A 288 -19.24 1.68 2.90
N GLU A 289 -19.90 0.57 2.55
CA GLU A 289 -20.57 -0.32 3.50
C GLU A 289 -19.58 -0.89 4.52
N PHE A 290 -18.40 -1.35 4.07
CA PHE A 290 -17.32 -1.78 4.95
C PHE A 290 -16.82 -0.65 5.85
N ALA A 291 -16.56 0.52 5.27
CA ALA A 291 -16.04 1.70 5.98
C ALA A 291 -17.00 2.17 7.08
N ALA A 292 -18.32 2.11 6.86
CA ALA A 292 -19.32 2.43 7.88
C ALA A 292 -19.20 1.56 9.14
N GLY A 293 -18.63 0.36 9.03
CA GLY A 293 -18.35 -0.58 10.12
C GLY A 293 -16.98 -0.41 10.80
N MET A 294 -16.16 0.55 10.36
CA MET A 294 -14.81 0.76 10.88
C MET A 294 -14.75 1.73 12.06
N ALA A 295 -13.75 1.57 12.92
CA ALA A 295 -13.54 2.32 14.14
C ALA A 295 -13.48 3.84 13.91
N PHE A 296 -12.96 4.28 12.76
CA PHE A 296 -12.84 5.70 12.44
C PHE A 296 -14.18 6.36 12.07
N LYS A 297 -15.22 5.56 11.77
CA LYS A 297 -16.59 6.03 11.52
C LYS A 297 -17.49 5.86 12.75
N ILE A 298 -17.32 4.75 13.48
CA ILE A 298 -18.20 4.42 14.62
C ILE A 298 -17.70 5.06 15.92
N GLY A 299 -16.39 5.10 16.13
CA GLY A 299 -15.79 5.55 17.38
C GLY A 299 -16.18 4.67 18.58
N GLY A 300 -16.47 5.34 19.70
CA GLY A 300 -16.99 4.74 20.92
C GLY A 300 -16.10 3.66 21.56
N LYS A 301 -16.71 2.82 22.38
CA LYS A 301 -16.04 1.73 23.10
C LYS A 301 -15.40 0.71 22.16
N LEU A 302 -16.12 0.29 21.11
CA LEU A 302 -15.63 -0.67 20.13
C LEU A 302 -14.35 -0.17 19.43
N GLY A 303 -14.34 1.10 19.01
CA GLY A 303 -13.15 1.69 18.40
C GLY A 303 -11.96 1.74 19.37
N LEU A 304 -12.20 2.10 20.63
CA LEU A 304 -11.15 2.11 21.66
C LEU A 304 -10.62 0.70 21.97
N GLU A 305 -11.49 -0.31 22.04
CA GLU A 305 -11.08 -1.71 22.24
C GLU A 305 -10.20 -2.21 21.10
N ARG A 306 -10.52 -1.85 19.85
CA ARG A 306 -9.66 -2.12 18.68
C ARG A 306 -8.29 -1.43 18.81
N ALA A 307 -8.27 -0.16 19.22
CA ALA A 307 -7.02 0.58 19.43
C ALA A 307 -6.17 -0.01 20.57
N ILE A 308 -6.79 -0.47 21.66
CA ILE A 308 -6.11 -1.15 22.76
C ILE A 308 -5.51 -2.48 22.26
N GLY A 309 -6.29 -3.30 21.56
CA GLY A 309 -5.84 -4.59 21.02
C GLY A 309 -4.80 -4.47 19.89
N SER A 310 -4.65 -3.28 19.31
CA SER A 310 -3.61 -2.99 18.31
C SER A 310 -2.20 -2.97 18.91
N GLU A 311 -2.06 -2.54 20.16
CA GLU A 311 -0.78 -2.21 20.83
C GLU A 311 0.08 -1.15 20.12
N ASN A 312 -0.36 -0.65 18.97
CA ASN A 312 0.28 0.41 18.19
C ASN A 312 -0.23 1.80 18.57
N ILE A 313 0.43 2.81 18.00
CA ILE A 313 -0.05 4.19 18.09
C ILE A 313 -1.36 4.32 17.30
N CYS A 314 -2.40 4.72 18.00
CA CYS A 314 -3.69 5.09 17.41
C CYS A 314 -4.04 6.52 17.82
N THR A 315 -5.09 7.05 17.21
CA THR A 315 -5.70 8.32 17.59
C THR A 315 -7.16 8.13 17.94
N VAL A 316 -7.56 8.72 19.05
CA VAL A 316 -8.96 8.86 19.46
C VAL A 316 -9.37 10.32 19.29
N GLN A 317 -10.50 10.56 18.64
CA GLN A 317 -11.09 11.89 18.48
C GLN A 317 -12.36 12.04 19.31
N TYR A 318 -12.39 13.09 20.11
CA TYR A 318 -13.56 13.50 20.88
C TYR A 318 -14.57 14.28 20.02
N SER A 319 -15.83 14.34 20.46
CA SER A 319 -16.90 15.16 19.88
C SER A 319 -16.61 16.68 19.82
N SER A 320 -15.63 17.16 20.59
CA SER A 320 -15.11 18.52 20.49
C SER A 320 -14.16 18.75 19.32
N GLY A 321 -13.63 17.67 18.72
CA GLY A 321 -12.62 17.68 17.67
C GLY A 321 -11.18 17.50 18.18
N ILE A 322 -10.93 17.50 19.50
CA ILE A 322 -9.60 17.18 20.02
C ILE A 322 -9.23 15.72 19.74
N GLN A 323 -7.99 15.52 19.32
CA GLN A 323 -7.41 14.24 18.97
C GLN A 323 -6.32 13.89 19.97
N VAL A 324 -6.38 12.68 20.52
CA VAL A 324 -5.38 12.12 21.44
C VAL A 324 -4.66 10.99 20.72
N SER A 325 -3.36 11.15 20.47
CA SER A 325 -2.53 10.15 19.78
C SER A 325 -1.54 9.49 20.72
N GLY A 326 -1.61 8.17 20.86
CA GLY A 326 -0.75 7.38 21.74
C GLY A 326 -1.08 5.89 21.70
N ARG A 327 -0.39 5.10 22.52
CA ARG A 327 -0.73 3.68 22.74
C ARG A 327 -1.81 3.58 23.81
N PHE A 328 -3.02 3.18 23.42
CA PHE A 328 -4.15 3.07 24.35
C PHE A 328 -4.07 1.81 25.21
N VAL A 329 -4.49 1.92 26.47
CA VAL A 329 -4.51 0.81 27.41
C VAL A 329 -5.87 0.70 28.11
N PRO A 330 -6.26 -0.49 28.60
CA PRO A 330 -7.44 -0.62 29.45
C PRO A 330 -7.34 0.33 30.64
N PHE A 331 -8.45 1.01 30.97
CA PHE A 331 -8.45 2.01 32.03
C PHE A 331 -9.47 1.73 33.13
N LEU A 332 -10.74 1.70 32.76
CA LEU A 332 -11.87 1.45 33.64
C LEU A 332 -12.75 0.37 33.02
N ASP A 333 -13.08 -0.64 33.82
CA ASP A 333 -14.02 -1.70 33.40
C ASP A 333 -15.45 -1.20 33.62
N ALA A 334 -16.05 -0.68 32.55
CA ALA A 334 -17.40 -0.15 32.53
C ALA A 334 -18.14 -0.63 31.27
N GLU A 335 -19.47 -0.77 31.35
CA GLU A 335 -20.29 -1.14 30.18
C GLU A 335 -20.16 -0.11 29.05
N GLU A 336 -20.15 1.18 29.40
CA GLU A 336 -19.98 2.32 28.48
C GLU A 336 -18.55 2.89 28.53
N LEU A 337 -18.16 3.60 27.47
CA LEU A 337 -16.90 4.32 27.42
C LEU A 337 -16.96 5.60 28.26
N ILE A 338 -16.26 5.62 29.39
CA ILE A 338 -16.29 6.75 30.34
C ILE A 338 -14.99 7.53 30.46
N ALA A 339 -13.89 6.99 29.94
CA ALA A 339 -12.58 7.63 29.94
C ALA A 339 -11.63 6.92 28.96
N VAL A 340 -10.61 7.63 28.49
CA VAL A 340 -9.50 7.06 27.72
C VAL A 340 -8.21 7.14 28.52
N LYS A 341 -7.29 6.22 28.26
CA LYS A 341 -5.93 6.26 28.80
C LYS A 341 -4.93 5.77 27.77
N THR A 342 -3.81 6.45 27.71
CA THR A 342 -2.61 6.02 26.99
C THR A 342 -1.49 5.69 27.97
N ASP A 343 -0.56 4.85 27.53
CA ASP A 343 0.66 4.50 28.24
C ASP A 343 1.88 4.94 27.43
N GLY A 344 2.74 5.76 28.04
CA GLY A 344 3.91 6.35 27.39
C GLY A 344 3.59 7.60 26.55
N PRO A 345 4.53 8.01 25.67
CA PRO A 345 4.45 9.30 25.00
C PRO A 345 3.14 9.52 24.26
N THR A 346 2.50 10.66 24.48
CA THR A 346 1.21 11.03 23.89
C THR A 346 1.27 12.43 23.28
N ALA A 347 0.50 12.67 22.22
CA ALA A 347 0.34 14.01 21.66
C ALA A 347 -1.13 14.37 21.53
N LEU A 348 -1.46 15.63 21.79
CA LEU A 348 -2.78 16.19 21.53
C LEU A 348 -2.74 17.00 20.24
N ALA A 349 -3.78 16.86 19.44
CA ALA A 349 -3.91 17.55 18.15
C ALA A 349 -5.34 18.07 17.95
N PHE A 350 -5.48 18.97 17.00
CA PHE A 350 -6.76 19.40 16.46
C PHE A 350 -6.62 19.50 14.94
N ASP A 351 -7.56 18.91 14.20
CA ASP A 351 -7.54 18.87 12.72
C ASP A 351 -6.20 18.38 12.14
N GLY A 352 -5.64 17.30 12.72
CA GLY A 352 -4.39 16.69 12.25
C GLY A 352 -3.14 17.52 12.52
N LYS A 353 -3.22 18.52 13.40
CA LYS A 353 -2.08 19.36 13.82
C LYS A 353 -1.88 19.31 15.31
N GLN A 354 -0.65 18.98 15.73
CA GLN A 354 -0.29 18.94 17.15
C GLN A 354 -0.56 20.31 17.80
N LEU A 355 -1.17 20.31 18.99
CA LEU A 355 -1.37 21.49 19.80
C LEU A 355 -0.05 21.97 20.40
N ASP A 356 0.15 23.29 20.44
CA ASP A 356 1.33 23.90 21.04
C ASP A 356 1.49 23.47 22.50
N GLY A 357 2.67 22.96 22.85
CA GLY A 357 2.97 22.50 24.21
C GLY A 357 2.42 21.12 24.57
N HIS A 358 1.65 20.45 23.71
CA HIS A 358 1.04 19.14 24.01
C HIS A 358 1.57 18.00 23.12
N GLY A 359 2.88 17.99 22.85
CA GLY A 359 3.55 16.90 22.15
C GLY A 359 4.05 15.78 23.06
N LYS A 360 4.67 14.76 22.45
CA LYS A 360 5.19 13.55 23.12
C LYS A 360 6.12 13.79 24.30
N THR A 361 6.86 14.90 24.30
CA THR A 361 7.78 15.25 25.38
C THR A 361 7.07 15.80 26.60
N TYR A 362 5.92 16.44 26.40
CA TYR A 362 5.13 17.01 27.50
C TYR A 362 4.28 15.92 28.16
N HIS A 363 3.58 15.11 27.37
CA HIS A 363 2.82 13.93 27.86
C HIS A 363 3.66 12.65 27.73
N ALA A 364 4.87 12.64 28.31
CA ALA A 364 5.85 11.56 28.11
C ALA A 364 5.46 10.22 28.77
N GLU A 365 4.72 10.26 29.88
CA GLU A 365 4.34 9.08 30.66
C GLU A 365 2.97 8.50 30.28
N GLY A 366 2.18 9.24 29.51
CA GLY A 366 0.80 8.88 29.18
C GLY A 366 -0.13 10.07 29.28
N PHE A 367 -1.40 9.81 29.00
CA PHE A 367 -2.49 10.77 29.09
C PHE A 367 -3.75 10.04 29.53
N SER A 368 -4.61 10.70 30.31
CA SER A 368 -5.93 10.17 30.64
C SER A 368 -6.95 11.28 30.74
N SER A 369 -8.15 11.05 30.19
CA SER A 369 -9.22 12.03 30.25
C SER A 369 -10.59 11.35 30.28
N PRO A 370 -11.55 11.88 31.06
CA PRO A 370 -12.94 11.43 31.01
C PRO A 370 -13.55 11.60 29.62
N VAL A 371 -14.61 10.84 29.36
CA VAL A 371 -15.52 10.95 28.21
C VAL A 371 -16.94 11.01 28.78
N GLY A 372 -17.79 11.90 28.28
CA GLY A 372 -19.20 11.96 28.68
C GLY A 372 -19.66 13.33 29.17
N SER A 373 -20.98 13.45 29.38
CA SER A 373 -21.56 14.69 29.90
C SER A 373 -21.42 14.84 31.41
N LEU A 374 -21.40 16.11 31.83
CA LEU A 374 -21.49 16.47 33.24
C LEU A 374 -22.87 16.13 33.83
N LEU A 375 -22.86 15.75 35.09
CA LEU A 375 -24.04 15.51 35.90
C LEU A 375 -24.87 16.79 36.00
N LYS A 376 -26.20 16.67 35.83
CA LYS A 376 -27.18 17.78 35.86
C LYS A 376 -27.05 18.82 34.74
N GLN A 377 -26.17 18.61 33.75
CA GLN A 377 -26.08 19.47 32.58
C GLN A 377 -26.73 18.82 31.36
N LYS A 378 -27.46 19.64 30.58
CA LYS A 378 -28.09 19.21 29.33
C LYS A 378 -27.23 19.52 28.10
N LYS A 379 -26.43 20.57 28.18
CA LYS A 379 -25.55 21.00 27.10
C LYS A 379 -24.20 20.28 27.24
N PRO A 380 -23.66 19.71 26.15
CA PRO A 380 -22.30 19.17 26.15
C PRO A 380 -21.28 20.22 26.59
N LEU A 381 -20.27 19.80 27.35
CA LEU A 381 -19.30 20.74 27.93
C LEU A 381 -18.50 21.46 26.85
N GLU A 382 -18.22 20.78 25.75
CA GLU A 382 -17.54 21.31 24.56
C GLU A 382 -18.31 22.43 23.87
N ASP A 383 -19.64 22.50 24.01
CA ASP A 383 -20.46 23.53 23.34
C ASP A 383 -20.74 24.73 24.26
N CYS A 384 -20.30 24.70 25.52
CA CYS A 384 -20.50 25.78 26.48
C CYS A 384 -19.63 27.01 26.15
N SER A 385 -20.25 28.18 26.14
CA SER A 385 -19.58 29.48 26.09
C SER A 385 -18.88 29.81 27.41
N LEU A 386 -17.95 30.78 27.39
CA LEU A 386 -17.27 31.24 28.60
C LEU A 386 -18.24 31.70 29.70
N ASP A 387 -19.33 32.38 29.35
CA ASP A 387 -20.33 32.82 30.32
C ASP A 387 -21.08 31.64 30.96
N GLU A 388 -21.42 30.61 30.16
CA GLU A 388 -22.05 29.39 30.67
C GLU A 388 -21.08 28.60 31.56
N LEU A 389 -19.79 28.51 31.18
CA LEU A 389 -18.76 27.88 32.00
C LEU A 389 -18.59 28.61 33.34
N ALA A 390 -18.61 29.95 33.33
CA ALA A 390 -18.53 30.75 34.55
C ALA A 390 -19.73 30.51 35.47
N LEU A 391 -20.95 30.39 34.91
CA LEU A 391 -22.16 30.02 35.67
C LEU A 391 -22.07 28.60 36.26
N MET A 392 -21.25 27.73 35.65
CA MET A 392 -20.95 26.38 36.14
C MET A 392 -19.80 26.35 37.16
N GLY A 393 -19.18 27.50 37.47
CA GLY A 393 -18.01 27.58 38.36
C GLY A 393 -16.70 27.16 37.71
N ILE A 394 -16.65 27.07 36.38
CA ILE A 394 -15.45 26.80 35.60
C ILE A 394 -14.89 28.14 35.14
N VAL A 395 -14.10 28.77 36.01
CA VAL A 395 -13.50 30.11 35.78
C VAL A 395 -11.99 29.98 35.92
N GLN A 396 -11.24 30.60 35.01
CA GLN A 396 -9.79 30.62 35.07
C GLN A 396 -9.29 31.18 36.42
N ASP A 397 -8.29 30.51 36.99
CA ASP A 397 -7.66 30.74 38.29
C ASP A 397 -8.54 30.44 39.53
N ASP A 398 -9.78 29.98 39.34
CA ASP A 398 -10.67 29.56 40.43
C ASP A 398 -10.68 28.02 40.60
N ALA A 399 -11.06 27.59 41.80
CA ALA A 399 -11.32 26.17 42.09
C ALA A 399 -12.63 25.73 41.44
N ALA A 400 -12.58 24.64 40.68
CA ALA A 400 -13.73 24.05 40.01
C ALA A 400 -13.87 22.56 40.37
N THR A 401 -15.12 22.11 40.36
CA THR A 401 -15.46 20.70 40.58
C THR A 401 -16.41 20.24 39.49
N LEU A 402 -15.96 19.30 38.67
CA LEU A 402 -16.73 18.72 37.57
C LEU A 402 -17.12 17.29 37.96
N TYR A 403 -18.42 17.04 38.01
CA TYR A 403 -18.98 15.70 38.22
C TYR A 403 -19.50 15.16 36.89
N PHE A 404 -18.96 14.04 36.42
CA PHE A 404 -19.46 13.36 35.23
C PHE A 404 -20.58 12.37 35.59
N LYS A 405 -21.50 12.12 34.65
CA LYS A 405 -22.56 11.10 34.84
C LYS A 405 -22.00 9.71 35.11
N SER A 406 -20.79 9.43 34.64
CA SER A 406 -20.04 8.19 34.89
C SER A 406 -19.57 8.01 36.33
N GLY A 407 -19.68 9.04 37.18
CA GLY A 407 -19.12 9.01 38.54
C GLY A 407 -17.64 9.40 38.60
N ILE A 408 -17.07 9.91 37.51
CA ILE A 408 -15.76 10.56 37.54
C ILE A 408 -15.91 11.97 38.13
N LEU A 409 -15.08 12.27 39.12
CA LEU A 409 -14.97 13.57 39.78
C LEU A 409 -13.61 14.19 39.44
N VAL A 410 -13.62 15.38 38.85
CA VAL A 410 -12.43 16.21 38.61
C VAL A 410 -12.51 17.42 39.53
N ASN A 411 -11.54 17.60 40.41
CA ASN A 411 -11.47 18.73 41.34
C ASN A 411 -10.08 19.37 41.32
N GLY A 412 -9.99 20.66 41.00
CA GLY A 412 -8.72 21.37 40.88
C GLY A 412 -8.91 22.85 40.60
N VAL A 413 -7.81 23.57 40.39
CA VAL A 413 -7.83 25.01 40.02
C VAL A 413 -7.70 25.10 38.51
N VAL A 414 -8.68 25.73 37.84
CA VAL A 414 -8.65 25.90 36.37
C VAL A 414 -7.52 26.85 36.00
N LYS A 415 -6.64 26.45 35.09
CA LYS A 415 -5.51 27.25 34.63
C LYS A 415 -5.70 27.78 33.23
N SER A 416 -6.28 26.99 32.35
CA SER A 416 -6.49 27.37 30.97
C SER A 416 -7.77 26.73 30.42
N LEU A 417 -8.41 27.44 29.50
CA LEU A 417 -9.55 26.98 28.71
C LEU A 417 -9.18 27.18 27.24
N LEU A 418 -9.02 26.10 26.49
CA LEU A 418 -8.64 26.16 25.09
C LEU A 418 -9.88 25.92 24.20
N PHE A 419 -10.15 26.90 23.33
CA PHE A 419 -11.22 26.81 22.35
C PHE A 419 -10.67 26.69 20.92
N LYS A 420 -11.32 25.85 20.11
CA LYS A 420 -11.14 25.75 18.65
C LYS A 420 -12.51 25.64 17.99
N ASP A 421 -12.73 26.36 16.90
CA ASP A 421 -14.00 26.39 16.15
C ASP A 421 -15.25 26.57 17.04
N ASN A 422 -15.15 27.47 18.03
CA ASN A 422 -16.16 27.76 19.06
C ASN A 422 -16.52 26.59 20.00
N LYS A 423 -15.73 25.52 20.01
CA LYS A 423 -15.83 24.43 20.98
C LYS A 423 -14.72 24.50 22.01
N LEU A 424 -15.04 24.21 23.27
CA LEU A 424 -14.05 23.95 24.31
C LEU A 424 -13.45 22.57 24.07
N ILE A 425 -12.13 22.52 23.85
CA ILE A 425 -11.43 21.28 23.50
C ILE A 425 -10.52 20.77 24.62
N LEU A 426 -10.02 21.65 25.48
CA LEU A 426 -9.10 21.31 26.58
C LEU A 426 -9.32 22.23 27.77
N ILE A 427 -9.26 21.66 28.98
CA ILE A 427 -9.14 22.40 30.23
C ILE A 427 -7.89 21.92 30.96
N SER A 428 -6.99 22.85 31.31
CA SER A 428 -5.83 22.53 32.16
C SER A 428 -6.16 22.86 33.60
N PHE A 429 -5.83 21.96 34.53
CA PHE A 429 -6.00 22.15 35.98
C PHE A 429 -4.68 22.03 36.73
N GLU A 430 -4.48 22.87 37.73
CA GLU A 430 -3.44 22.72 38.76
C GLU A 430 -4.03 22.16 40.06
N HIS A 431 -3.18 21.52 40.85
CA HIS A 431 -3.57 20.90 42.12
C HIS A 431 -4.78 19.97 41.98
N CYS A 432 -4.86 19.29 40.84
CA CYS A 432 -6.04 18.54 40.42
C CYS A 432 -6.02 17.12 40.98
N LYS A 433 -7.17 16.66 41.48
CA LYS A 433 -7.42 15.27 41.80
C LYS A 433 -8.57 14.74 40.95
N VAL A 434 -8.37 13.58 40.35
CA VAL A 434 -9.40 12.89 39.57
C VAL A 434 -9.66 11.52 40.17
N ILE A 435 -10.93 11.20 40.42
CA ILE A 435 -11.34 9.96 41.10
C ILE A 435 -12.55 9.38 40.39
N HIS A 436 -12.58 8.06 40.22
CA HIS A 436 -13.82 7.36 39.89
C HIS A 436 -14.50 6.95 41.19
N GLU A 437 -15.50 7.72 41.63
CA GLU A 437 -16.16 7.52 42.93
C GLU A 437 -16.75 6.12 43.13
N PRO A 438 -17.39 5.48 42.13
CA PRO A 438 -17.96 4.14 42.30
C PRO A 438 -16.92 3.06 42.65
N THR A 439 -15.71 3.13 42.11
CA THR A 439 -14.64 2.14 42.39
C THR A 439 -13.66 2.62 43.45
N GLY A 440 -13.67 3.92 43.79
CA GLY A 440 -12.66 4.56 44.65
C GLY A 440 -11.28 4.70 44.00
N GLN A 441 -11.16 4.39 42.71
CA GLN A 441 -9.89 4.45 41.99
C GLN A 441 -9.48 5.90 41.74
N VAL A 442 -8.26 6.25 42.13
CA VAL A 442 -7.67 7.55 41.77
C VAL A 442 -7.10 7.47 40.36
N LEU A 443 -7.55 8.40 39.50
CA LEU A 443 -7.19 8.50 38.09
C LEU A 443 -6.09 9.53 37.85
N PHE A 444 -5.99 10.55 38.71
CA PHE A 444 -4.93 11.55 38.71
C PHE A 444 -4.71 12.11 40.12
N GLU A 445 -3.45 12.27 40.52
CA GLU A 445 -3.08 12.90 41.80
C GLU A 445 -2.44 14.28 41.58
N PRO A 446 -2.66 15.26 42.48
CA PRO A 446 -2.10 16.60 42.36
C PRO A 446 -0.57 16.65 42.25
N SER A 447 0.13 15.65 42.79
CA SER A 447 1.58 15.55 42.75
C SER A 447 2.14 15.17 41.38
N TRP A 448 1.30 14.73 40.44
CA TRP A 448 1.71 14.36 39.07
C TRP A 448 1.85 15.57 38.15
N GLY A 449 1.39 16.75 38.59
CA GLY A 449 1.55 18.01 37.88
C GLY A 449 0.24 18.58 37.37
N THR A 450 0.30 19.25 36.21
CA THR A 450 -0.86 19.81 35.54
C THR A 450 -1.71 18.69 34.95
N TYR A 451 -3.01 18.71 35.22
CA TYR A 451 -3.96 17.81 34.60
C TYR A 451 -4.61 18.46 33.39
N ASP A 452 -4.26 17.99 32.20
CA ASP A 452 -4.87 18.43 30.94
C ASP A 452 -6.03 17.51 30.57
N MET A 453 -7.25 18.04 30.67
CA MET A 453 -8.49 17.31 30.42
C MET A 453 -8.98 17.58 29.00
N ALA A 454 -8.86 16.58 28.12
CA ALA A 454 -9.52 16.59 26.82
C ALA A 454 -11.04 16.58 27.00
N VAL A 455 -11.73 17.52 26.36
CA VAL A 455 -13.17 17.72 26.52
C VAL A 455 -13.92 17.04 25.39
N GLY A 456 -14.97 16.30 25.72
CA GLY A 456 -15.99 15.86 24.77
C GLY A 456 -16.95 14.85 25.40
N GLU A 457 -18.22 14.95 24.99
CA GLU A 457 -19.26 14.02 25.40
C GLU A 457 -19.05 12.60 24.86
N GLU A 458 -18.51 12.47 23.64
CA GLU A 458 -18.37 11.18 22.97
C GLU A 458 -17.01 11.04 22.28
N ILE A 459 -16.64 9.79 21.98
CA ILE A 459 -15.58 9.48 21.03
C ILE A 459 -16.23 9.16 19.68
N ASN A 460 -16.07 10.02 18.70
CA ASN A 460 -16.72 9.87 17.40
C ASN A 460 -15.84 9.22 16.32
N SER A 461 -14.55 9.05 16.59
CA SER A 461 -13.63 8.41 15.64
C SER A 461 -12.41 7.84 16.37
N VAL A 462 -12.00 6.63 15.98
CA VAL A 462 -10.74 6.01 16.41
C VAL A 462 -10.02 5.44 15.19
N PHE A 463 -8.76 5.79 14.97
CA PHE A 463 -8.02 5.38 13.77
C PHE A 463 -6.54 5.10 14.03
N ALA A 464 -5.91 4.38 13.11
CA ALA A 464 -4.49 4.03 13.19
C ALA A 464 -3.56 5.24 13.00
N GLY A 465 -2.44 5.24 13.71
CA GLY A 465 -1.40 6.26 13.63
C GLY A 465 -1.72 7.53 14.44
N ALA A 466 -0.75 8.43 14.50
CA ALA A 466 -0.90 9.74 15.13
C ALA A 466 -1.65 10.72 14.21
N ALA A 467 -2.40 11.65 14.81
CA ALA A 467 -3.10 12.72 14.11
C ALA A 467 -2.14 13.61 13.32
N ASP A 468 -1.04 14.02 13.95
CA ASP A 468 0.08 14.71 13.31
C ASP A 468 1.29 13.78 13.24
N LYS A 469 1.33 12.91 12.23
CA LYS A 469 2.39 11.90 12.05
C LYS A 469 3.79 12.51 12.01
N PHE A 470 3.94 13.70 11.41
CA PHE A 470 5.23 14.35 11.29
C PHE A 470 5.73 14.91 12.62
N ALA A 471 4.86 15.58 13.40
CA ALA A 471 5.22 16.07 14.72
C ALA A 471 5.44 14.91 15.72
N TYR A 472 4.67 13.84 15.59
CA TYR A 472 4.77 12.67 16.44
C TYR A 472 6.06 11.87 16.17
N GLU A 473 6.47 11.69 14.92
CA GLU A 473 7.69 10.96 14.55
C GLU A 473 8.53 11.76 13.54
N PRO A 474 9.25 12.79 14.01
CA PRO A 474 10.05 13.66 13.16
C PRO A 474 11.37 13.00 12.73
N GLU A 475 11.96 12.19 13.61
CA GLU A 475 13.16 11.41 13.33
C GLU A 475 12.75 10.00 12.92
N VAL A 476 13.01 9.61 11.68
CA VAL A 476 12.86 8.23 11.27
C VAL A 476 14.17 7.71 10.70
N LYS A 477 14.66 6.66 11.36
CA LYS A 477 15.66 5.75 10.81
C LYS A 477 15.00 5.05 9.63
N VAL A 478 15.25 5.55 8.43
CA VAL A 478 15.05 4.75 7.22
C VAL A 478 15.95 3.54 7.40
N THR A 479 15.39 2.34 7.36
CA THR A 479 16.18 1.11 7.39
C THR A 479 17.22 1.20 6.27
N GLU A 480 18.50 1.14 6.62
CA GLU A 480 19.61 1.33 5.67
C GLU A 480 19.80 0.15 4.71
N LEU A 481 19.03 -0.93 4.90
CA LEU A 481 19.04 -2.13 4.06
C LEU A 481 18.38 -1.79 2.72
N LYS A 482 19.21 -1.43 1.76
CA LYS A 482 18.83 -1.29 0.35
C LYS A 482 19.03 -2.63 -0.35
N THR A 483 18.19 -2.89 -1.33
CA THR A 483 18.43 -3.99 -2.27
C THR A 483 19.55 -3.56 -3.23
N GLU A 484 20.81 -3.82 -2.85
CA GLU A 484 21.95 -3.62 -3.74
C GLU A 484 22.03 -4.78 -4.73
N LYS A 485 21.80 -4.50 -6.03
CA LYS A 485 22.13 -5.48 -7.08
C LYS A 485 23.65 -5.73 -7.04
N ALA A 486 24.06 -7.00 -7.02
CA ALA A 486 25.46 -7.39 -7.02
C ALA A 486 26.23 -6.79 -8.21
N LYS A 487 27.56 -6.67 -8.08
CA LYS A 487 28.41 -6.22 -9.18
C LYS A 487 28.37 -7.27 -10.30
N ALA A 488 27.99 -6.83 -11.49
CA ALA A 488 27.94 -7.71 -12.66
C ALA A 488 29.29 -8.38 -12.93
N GLU A 489 29.28 -9.71 -13.05
CA GLU A 489 30.44 -10.47 -13.51
C GLU A 489 30.74 -10.17 -14.99
N PRO A 490 31.99 -10.36 -15.46
CA PRO A 490 32.36 -10.08 -16.86
C PRO A 490 31.48 -10.80 -17.90
N GLN A 491 30.97 -11.98 -17.57
CA GLN A 491 30.05 -12.74 -18.43
C GLN A 491 28.67 -12.04 -18.54
N ALA A 492 28.16 -11.50 -17.43
CA ALA A 492 26.91 -10.72 -17.42
C ALA A 492 27.04 -9.39 -18.19
N GLU A 493 28.20 -8.72 -18.10
CA GLU A 493 28.48 -7.51 -18.90
C GLU A 493 28.46 -7.81 -20.41
N ARG A 494 29.07 -8.93 -20.84
CA ARG A 494 29.08 -9.30 -22.27
C ARG A 494 27.69 -9.66 -22.78
N LEU A 495 26.90 -10.39 -22.00
CA LEU A 495 25.51 -10.71 -22.37
C LEU A 495 24.69 -9.42 -22.50
N ASN A 496 24.80 -8.50 -21.55
CA ASN A 496 24.14 -7.21 -21.63
C ASN A 496 24.53 -6.41 -22.89
N GLU A 497 25.79 -6.49 -23.31
CA GLU A 497 26.25 -5.89 -24.57
C GLU A 497 25.63 -6.56 -25.80
N ILE A 498 25.42 -7.88 -25.80
CA ILE A 498 24.68 -8.57 -26.87
C ILE A 498 23.26 -8.01 -26.97
N TYR A 499 22.54 -7.88 -25.85
CA TYR A 499 21.21 -7.28 -25.84
C TYR A 499 21.22 -5.82 -26.32
N ARG A 500 22.25 -5.03 -25.99
CA ARG A 500 22.45 -3.69 -26.56
C ARG A 500 22.53 -3.73 -28.08
N LEU A 501 23.33 -4.64 -28.64
CA LEU A 501 23.53 -4.80 -30.08
C LEU A 501 22.22 -5.22 -30.76
N LEU A 502 21.50 -6.21 -30.21
CA LEU A 502 20.18 -6.62 -30.70
C LEU A 502 19.19 -5.46 -30.70
N ARG A 503 19.15 -4.67 -29.61
CA ARG A 503 18.31 -3.48 -29.52
C ARG A 503 18.67 -2.44 -30.59
N SER A 504 19.96 -2.21 -30.80
CA SER A 504 20.42 -1.27 -31.82
C SER A 504 19.98 -1.69 -33.23
N ILE A 505 20.12 -2.99 -33.56
CA ILE A 505 19.67 -3.54 -34.84
C ILE A 505 18.15 -3.39 -34.99
N ARG A 506 17.36 -3.67 -33.93
CA ARG A 506 15.89 -3.48 -33.90
C ARG A 506 15.49 -2.04 -34.22
N GLU A 507 16.25 -1.06 -33.72
CA GLU A 507 16.00 0.38 -33.95
C GLU A 507 16.51 0.88 -35.31
N GLY A 508 17.02 -0.02 -36.18
CA GLY A 508 17.52 0.33 -37.50
C GLY A 508 18.91 0.97 -37.49
N ASN A 509 19.64 0.87 -36.38
CA ASN A 509 20.99 1.42 -36.24
C ASN A 509 22.03 0.34 -36.60
N PRO A 510 22.76 0.47 -37.73
CA PRO A 510 23.71 -0.55 -38.18
C PRO A 510 24.83 -0.74 -37.15
N GLN A 511 25.20 -1.99 -36.89
CA GLN A 511 26.28 -2.38 -35.96
C GLN A 511 27.40 -3.12 -36.70
N GLU A 512 28.57 -3.21 -36.09
CA GLU A 512 29.71 -3.97 -36.63
C GLU A 512 29.44 -5.48 -36.64
N SER A 513 28.77 -5.99 -35.61
CA SER A 513 28.40 -7.41 -35.51
C SER A 513 27.16 -7.75 -36.33
N THR A 514 27.21 -8.86 -37.07
CA THR A 514 26.07 -9.40 -37.82
C THR A 514 25.13 -10.21 -36.92
N LEU A 515 23.87 -10.38 -37.32
CA LEU A 515 22.92 -11.23 -36.59
C LEU A 515 23.40 -12.69 -36.47
N PHE A 516 24.13 -13.19 -37.48
CA PHE A 516 24.71 -14.53 -37.44
C PHE A 516 25.80 -14.66 -36.38
N GLU A 517 26.69 -13.66 -36.26
CA GLU A 517 27.73 -13.63 -35.23
C GLU A 517 27.13 -13.57 -33.82
N LEU A 518 26.09 -12.75 -33.62
CA LEU A 518 25.36 -12.68 -32.34
C LEU A 518 24.67 -14.00 -32.01
N TYR A 519 24.05 -14.66 -32.99
CA TYR A 519 23.44 -15.99 -32.81
C TYR A 519 24.47 -17.04 -32.36
N GLU A 520 25.60 -17.13 -33.06
CA GLU A 520 26.64 -18.11 -32.71
C GLU A 520 27.20 -17.83 -31.31
N GLU A 521 27.42 -16.57 -30.94
CA GLU A 521 27.90 -16.20 -29.61
C GLU A 521 26.90 -16.54 -28.50
N VAL A 522 25.61 -16.19 -28.65
CA VAL A 522 24.57 -16.56 -27.68
C VAL A 522 24.50 -18.07 -27.51
N LYS A 523 24.52 -18.82 -28.61
CA LYS A 523 24.46 -20.27 -28.60
C LYS A 523 25.66 -20.91 -27.91
N THR A 524 26.87 -20.39 -28.09
CA THR A 524 28.09 -21.00 -27.53
C THR A 524 28.42 -20.54 -26.12
N SER A 525 28.21 -19.26 -25.82
CA SER A 525 28.70 -18.62 -24.59
C SER A 525 27.59 -18.38 -23.56
N PHE A 526 26.32 -18.42 -23.98
CA PHE A 526 25.15 -18.15 -23.14
C PHE A 526 24.05 -19.20 -23.41
N PRO A 527 24.33 -20.50 -23.22
CA PRO A 527 23.42 -21.58 -23.60
C PRO A 527 22.06 -21.51 -22.91
N GLU A 528 21.96 -20.89 -21.72
CA GLU A 528 20.71 -20.74 -20.96
C GLU A 528 19.84 -19.55 -21.41
N ASP A 529 20.40 -18.55 -22.14
CA ASP A 529 19.69 -17.29 -22.41
C ASP A 529 18.71 -17.41 -23.59
N TRP A 530 17.54 -17.97 -23.33
CA TRP A 530 16.47 -18.16 -24.31
C TRP A 530 15.90 -16.86 -24.88
N LEU A 531 15.85 -15.78 -24.10
CA LEU A 531 15.23 -14.52 -24.51
C LEU A 531 16.03 -13.80 -25.61
N ALA A 532 17.36 -13.86 -25.58
CA ALA A 532 18.19 -13.34 -26.66
C ALA A 532 17.93 -14.07 -27.99
N LEU A 533 17.70 -15.39 -27.95
CA LEU A 533 17.33 -16.14 -29.15
C LEU A 533 15.92 -15.79 -29.65
N VAL A 534 14.98 -15.47 -28.76
CA VAL A 534 13.66 -14.96 -29.16
C VAL A 534 13.79 -13.61 -29.86
N GLU A 535 14.57 -12.66 -29.30
CA GLU A 535 14.84 -11.38 -29.96
C GLU A 535 15.54 -11.56 -31.32
N LEU A 536 16.49 -12.48 -31.41
CA LEU A 536 17.13 -12.84 -32.68
C LEU A 536 16.11 -13.39 -33.68
N TYR A 537 15.22 -14.29 -33.26
CA TYR A 537 14.19 -14.85 -34.13
C TYR A 537 13.28 -13.75 -34.69
N GLU A 538 12.82 -12.83 -33.84
CA GLU A 538 12.03 -11.67 -34.27
C GLU A 538 12.75 -10.83 -35.34
N LEU A 539 14.05 -10.56 -35.14
CA LEU A 539 14.86 -9.83 -36.10
C LEU A 539 15.01 -10.61 -37.42
N THR A 540 15.17 -11.93 -37.38
CA THR A 540 15.24 -12.74 -38.60
C THR A 540 13.94 -12.71 -39.40
N ILE A 541 12.77 -12.71 -38.73
CA ILE A 541 11.48 -12.57 -39.38
C ILE A 541 11.34 -11.17 -39.99
N HIS A 542 11.68 -10.12 -39.23
CA HIS A 542 11.53 -8.74 -39.67
C HIS A 542 12.43 -8.38 -40.87
N PHE A 543 13.68 -8.86 -40.89
CA PHE A 543 14.63 -8.61 -41.97
C PHE A 543 14.65 -9.72 -43.03
N GLU A 544 13.71 -10.67 -42.97
CA GLU A 544 13.56 -11.79 -43.92
C GLU A 544 14.81 -12.70 -44.04
N PHE A 545 15.59 -12.86 -42.98
CA PHE A 545 16.73 -13.77 -42.91
C PHE A 545 16.30 -15.22 -42.63
N ASN A 546 15.56 -15.80 -43.59
CA ASN A 546 14.90 -17.10 -43.46
C ASN A 546 15.82 -18.25 -43.02
N GLU A 547 17.03 -18.34 -43.58
CA GLU A 547 17.97 -19.42 -43.26
C GLU A 547 18.46 -19.33 -41.81
N LEU A 548 18.81 -18.12 -41.34
CA LEU A 548 19.16 -17.88 -39.94
C LEU A 548 17.96 -18.13 -39.03
N GLY A 549 16.75 -17.72 -39.42
CA GLY A 549 15.53 -17.95 -38.66
C GLY A 549 15.27 -19.43 -38.36
N VAL A 550 15.57 -20.32 -39.32
CA VAL A 550 15.50 -21.78 -39.11
C VAL A 550 16.51 -22.25 -38.05
N PHE A 551 17.76 -21.76 -38.11
CA PHE A 551 18.78 -22.13 -37.12
C PHE A 551 18.47 -21.62 -35.71
N VAL A 552 17.94 -20.39 -35.61
CA VAL A 552 17.52 -19.81 -34.32
C VAL A 552 16.35 -20.60 -33.73
N LYS A 553 15.33 -20.91 -34.55
CA LYS A 553 14.18 -21.70 -34.10
C LYS A 553 14.58 -23.10 -33.63
N GLN A 554 15.47 -23.78 -34.35
CA GLN A 554 16.00 -25.09 -33.92
C GLN A 554 16.76 -25.01 -32.60
N ALA A 555 17.52 -23.94 -32.37
CA ALA A 555 18.21 -23.72 -31.10
C ALA A 555 17.23 -23.48 -29.95
N LEU A 556 16.17 -22.71 -30.18
CA LEU A 556 15.07 -22.52 -29.22
C LEU A 556 14.35 -23.84 -28.90
N GLU A 557 14.01 -24.64 -29.92
CA GLU A 557 13.40 -25.96 -29.74
C GLU A 557 14.31 -26.92 -28.96
N GLN A 558 15.62 -26.83 -29.16
CA GLN A 558 16.58 -27.63 -28.39
C GLN A 558 16.60 -27.19 -26.92
N ARG A 559 16.60 -25.89 -26.63
CA ARG A 559 16.52 -25.37 -25.26
C ARG A 559 15.25 -25.78 -24.53
N VAL A 560 14.11 -25.80 -25.23
CA VAL A 560 12.86 -26.31 -24.65
C VAL A 560 12.96 -27.81 -24.32
N LYS A 561 13.69 -28.61 -25.10
CA LYS A 561 13.91 -30.02 -24.76
C LYS A 561 14.78 -30.19 -23.53
N ASP A 562 15.79 -29.33 -23.38
CA ASP A 562 16.72 -29.37 -22.27
C ASP A 562 16.08 -28.82 -20.98
N ASN A 563 15.20 -27.82 -21.12
CA ASN A 563 14.49 -27.09 -20.06
C ASN A 563 12.97 -27.00 -20.39
N PRO A 564 12.17 -28.05 -20.13
CA PRO A 564 10.75 -28.13 -20.52
C PRO A 564 9.86 -26.99 -20.00
N GLU A 565 10.21 -26.38 -18.88
CA GLU A 565 9.52 -25.23 -18.29
C GLU A 565 9.51 -23.99 -19.20
N LEU A 566 10.47 -23.89 -20.14
CA LEU A 566 10.55 -22.80 -21.10
C LEU A 566 9.58 -22.94 -22.26
N GLU A 567 8.91 -24.10 -22.43
CA GLU A 567 8.08 -24.39 -23.60
C GLU A 567 7.07 -23.28 -23.87
N LYS A 568 6.30 -22.88 -22.84
CA LYS A 568 5.28 -21.85 -23.00
C LYS A 568 5.87 -20.50 -23.40
N LEU A 569 6.93 -20.06 -22.71
CA LEU A 569 7.58 -18.78 -22.97
C LEU A 569 8.13 -18.73 -24.41
N VAL A 570 8.88 -19.76 -24.81
CA VAL A 570 9.45 -19.82 -26.16
C VAL A 570 8.35 -19.85 -27.22
N GLN A 571 7.30 -20.66 -27.06
CA GLN A 571 6.20 -20.71 -28.03
C GLN A 571 5.45 -19.38 -28.13
N ASP A 572 5.17 -18.72 -27.01
CA ASP A 572 4.52 -17.41 -27.00
C ASP A 572 5.41 -16.36 -27.69
N GLY A 573 6.73 -16.37 -27.45
CA GLY A 573 7.69 -15.52 -28.15
C GLY A 573 7.74 -15.74 -29.66
N LEU A 574 7.81 -17.00 -30.10
CA LEU A 574 7.75 -17.36 -31.53
C LEU A 574 6.44 -16.89 -32.17
N HIS A 575 5.31 -17.10 -31.47
CA HIS A 575 4.00 -16.66 -31.95
C HIS A 575 3.92 -15.14 -32.09
N LEU A 576 4.42 -14.38 -31.12
CA LEU A 576 4.49 -12.92 -31.22
C LEU A 576 5.36 -12.45 -32.38
N ALA A 577 6.50 -13.09 -32.61
CA ALA A 577 7.39 -12.77 -33.72
C ALA A 577 6.69 -12.91 -35.08
N GLU A 578 5.83 -13.92 -35.21
CA GLU A 578 5.13 -14.24 -36.46
C GLU A 578 3.84 -13.43 -36.65
N THR A 579 3.22 -12.93 -35.57
CA THR A 579 1.88 -12.32 -35.62
C THR A 579 1.81 -10.85 -35.28
N GLN A 580 2.84 -10.30 -34.61
CA GLN A 580 2.87 -8.90 -34.17
C GLN A 580 4.00 -8.13 -34.86
N PRO A 581 3.83 -6.81 -35.09
CA PRO A 581 4.93 -5.98 -35.58
C PRO A 581 6.09 -5.98 -34.59
N ILE A 582 7.32 -5.87 -35.12
CA ILE A 582 8.54 -5.89 -34.30
C ILE A 582 8.64 -4.71 -33.33
N ASN A 583 8.08 -3.55 -33.70
CA ASN A 583 7.97 -2.37 -32.85
C ASN A 583 6.49 -2.06 -32.69
N LEU A 584 5.96 -2.23 -31.48
CA LEU A 584 4.54 -2.01 -31.19
C LEU A 584 4.36 -0.65 -30.52
N GLU A 585 3.74 0.29 -31.23
CA GLU A 585 3.38 1.59 -30.69
C GLU A 585 1.94 1.58 -30.14
N LEU A 586 1.74 2.18 -28.97
CA LEU A 586 0.41 2.36 -28.39
C LEU A 586 -0.35 3.43 -29.19
N ALA A 587 -1.45 3.01 -29.82
CA ALA A 587 -2.30 3.84 -30.67
C ALA A 587 -2.78 5.14 -30.00
#